data_AF-A0A8T5RY80-F1
#
_entry.id   AF-A0A8T5RY80-F1
#
_cell.length_a   1.000
_cell.length_b   1.000
_cell.length_c   1.000
_cell.angle_alpha   90.00
_cell.angle_beta   90.00
_cell.angle_gamma   90.00
#
_symmetry.space_group_name_H-M   'P 1'
#
loop_
_entity.id
_entity.type
_entity.pdbx_description
1 polymer ?
#
loop_
_entity_poly.entity_id
_entity_poly.type
_entity_poly.pdbx_seq_one_letter_code
_entity_poly.pdbx_strand_id
1 'polypeptide(L)'
;MKEKDKTIIDDSLTQRIIDPNTGIDITGEYINQRLNELEIVAEKIIQSALKEFKYDKSNKKRIYQKAYWEIHSKLGMGSIGPATAAAGPLMESKKQKLAKVLEIESKDLL
;
A
#
# COMPACT_ATOMS: atom_id res chain seq x y z
N MET A 1 10.27 -12.55 -32.67
CA MET A 1 10.12 -11.25 -31.98
C MET A 1 9.35 -11.51 -30.71
N LYS A 2 9.81 -11.01 -29.56
CA LYS A 2 9.13 -11.19 -28.27
C LYS A 2 7.86 -10.35 -28.26
N GLU A 3 6.70 -11.00 -28.36
CA GLU A 3 5.43 -10.36 -28.05
C GLU A 3 5.43 -9.99 -26.58
N LYS A 4 5.28 -8.69 -26.32
CA LYS A 4 5.06 -8.15 -24.99
C LYS A 4 3.70 -8.64 -24.55
N ASP A 5 3.66 -9.42 -23.47
CA ASP A 5 2.50 -9.67 -22.64
C ASP A 5 1.81 -8.33 -22.36
N LYS A 6 0.81 -7.99 -23.17
CA LYS A 6 -0.12 -6.93 -22.86
C LYS A 6 -1.02 -7.54 -21.81
N THR A 7 -0.73 -7.25 -20.55
CA THR A 7 -1.70 -7.39 -19.47
C THR A 7 -2.94 -6.62 -19.93
N ILE A 8 -3.94 -7.34 -20.40
CA ILE A 8 -5.28 -6.80 -20.64
C ILE A 8 -5.80 -6.53 -19.24
N ILE A 9 -5.52 -5.33 -18.74
CA ILE A 9 -6.22 -4.80 -17.58
C ILE A 9 -7.64 -4.63 -18.10
N ASP A 10 -8.52 -5.53 -17.68
CA ASP A 10 -9.93 -5.48 -18.02
C ASP A 10 -10.49 -4.17 -17.44
N ASP A 11 -10.62 -3.15 -18.30
CA ASP A 11 -11.17 -1.84 -17.96
C ASP A 11 -12.60 -1.94 -17.38
N SER A 12 -13.26 -3.11 -17.46
CA SER A 12 -14.58 -3.34 -16.86
C SER A 12 -14.57 -3.57 -15.34
N LEU A 13 -13.41 -3.86 -14.73
CA LEU A 13 -13.29 -4.07 -13.27
C LEU A 13 -13.12 -2.77 -12.48
N THR A 14 -12.80 -1.67 -13.17
CA THR A 14 -12.58 -0.35 -12.56
C THR A 14 -13.87 0.44 -12.63
N GLN A 15 -14.64 0.46 -11.55
CA GLN A 15 -15.87 1.26 -11.48
C GLN A 15 -15.53 2.74 -11.71
N ARG A 16 -16.08 3.32 -12.79
CA ARG A 16 -15.90 4.75 -13.10
C ARG A 16 -16.53 5.61 -12.02
N ILE A 17 -15.83 6.66 -11.63
CA ILE A 17 -16.33 7.68 -10.71
C ILE A 17 -16.58 8.95 -11.51
N ILE A 18 -17.86 9.30 -11.59
CA ILE A 18 -18.33 10.49 -12.29
C ILE A 18 -18.65 11.56 -11.24
N ASP A 19 -18.12 12.77 -11.43
CA ASP A 19 -18.49 13.91 -10.60
C ASP A 19 -19.97 14.26 -10.84
N PRO A 20 -20.84 14.21 -9.82
CA PRO A 20 -22.26 14.47 -9.98
C PRO A 20 -22.58 15.92 -10.36
N ASN A 21 -21.66 16.86 -10.15
CA ASN A 21 -21.88 18.28 -10.45
C ASN A 21 -21.48 18.66 -11.88
N THR A 22 -20.47 17.99 -12.43
CA THR A 22 -19.88 18.32 -13.74
C THR A 22 -20.11 17.24 -14.80
N GLY A 23 -20.44 16.02 -14.38
CA GLY A 23 -20.56 14.86 -15.26
C GLY A 23 -19.23 14.34 -15.80
N ILE A 24 -18.10 14.87 -15.30
CA ILE A 24 -16.75 14.51 -15.75
C ILE A 24 -16.30 13.22 -15.08
N ASP A 25 -15.60 12.36 -15.83
CA ASP A 25 -14.93 11.19 -15.29
C ASP A 25 -13.70 11.62 -14.48
N ILE A 26 -13.77 11.42 -13.16
CA ILE A 26 -12.72 11.74 -12.19
C ILE A 26 -12.07 10.48 -11.61
N THR A 27 -12.23 9.32 -12.25
CA THR A 27 -11.77 8.02 -11.74
C THR A 27 -10.29 8.04 -11.37
N GLY A 28 -9.44 8.60 -12.23
CA GLY A 28 -8.00 8.70 -11.98
C GLY A 28 -7.63 9.62 -10.81
N GLU A 29 -8.26 10.79 -10.72
CA GLU A 29 -8.04 11.73 -9.62
C GLU A 29 -8.49 11.15 -8.28
N TYR A 30 -9.65 10.50 -8.27
CA TYR A 30 -10.17 9.80 -7.10
C TYR A 30 -9.23 8.69 -6.63
N ILE A 31 -8.75 7.83 -7.55
CA ILE A 31 -7.80 6.76 -7.22
C ILE A 31 -6.52 7.37 -6.63
N ASN A 32 -5.97 8.42 -7.24
CA ASN A 32 -4.76 9.09 -6.75
C ASN A 32 -4.94 9.71 -5.36
N GLN A 33 -6.07 10.38 -5.11
CA GLN A 33 -6.39 10.92 -3.79
C GLN A 33 -6.44 9.81 -2.73
N ARG A 34 -7.14 8.70 -3.03
CA ARG A 34 -7.21 7.55 -2.12
C ARG A 34 -5.86 6.92 -1.86
N LEU A 35 -5.02 6.76 -2.90
CA LEU A 35 -3.67 6.24 -2.73
C LEU A 35 -2.80 7.15 -1.85
N ASN A 36 -2.89 8.48 -2.03
CA ASN A 36 -2.18 9.43 -1.19
C ASN A 36 -2.63 9.37 0.27
N GLU A 37 -3.94 9.26 0.53
CA GLU A 37 -4.48 9.09 1.89
C GLU A 37 -3.93 7.81 2.54
N LEU A 38 -3.96 6.69 1.81
CA LEU A 38 -3.42 5.40 2.27
C LEU A 38 -1.91 5.45 2.50
N GLU A 39 -1.18 6.14 1.63
CA GLU A 39 0.26 6.36 1.78
C GLU A 39 0.56 7.10 3.08
N ILE A 40 -0.15 8.19 3.38
CA ILE A 40 0.04 8.95 4.62
C ILE A 40 -0.21 8.06 5.85
N VAL A 41 -1.25 7.22 5.81
CA VAL A 41 -1.56 6.28 6.90
C VAL A 41 -0.43 5.26 7.06
N ALA A 42 0.01 4.63 5.98
CA ALA A 42 1.10 3.66 6.01
C ALA A 42 2.40 4.28 6.55
N GLU A 43 2.71 5.53 6.16
CA GLU A 43 3.91 6.20 6.66
C GLU A 43 3.85 6.52 8.15
N LYS A 44 2.67 6.88 8.69
CA LYS A 44 2.51 7.06 10.14
C LYS A 44 2.77 5.75 10.91
N ILE A 45 2.37 4.62 10.35
CA ILE A 45 2.64 3.29 10.94
C ILE A 45 4.14 2.99 10.90
N ILE A 46 4.81 3.20 9.76
CA ILE A 46 6.26 3.00 9.62
C ILE A 46 7.04 3.89 10.59
N GLN A 47 6.65 5.17 10.73
CA GLN A 47 7.29 6.09 11.67
C GLN A 47 7.10 5.66 13.13
N SER A 48 5.92 5.14 13.47
CA SER A 48 5.67 4.59 14.81
C SER A 48 6.51 3.34 15.07
N ALA A 49 6.63 2.45 14.09
CA ALA A 49 7.49 1.26 14.17
C ALA A 49 8.97 1.62 14.35
N LEU A 50 9.46 2.63 13.60
CA LEU A 50 10.83 3.14 13.75
C LEU A 50 11.08 3.71 15.15
N LYS A 51 10.10 4.44 15.71
CA LYS A 51 10.22 4.92 17.09
C LYS A 51 10.30 3.75 18.06
N GLU A 52 9.41 2.77 17.97
CA GLU A 52 9.42 1.56 18.81
C GLU A 52 10.79 0.85 18.72
N PHE A 53 11.34 0.70 17.52
CA PHE A 53 12.65 0.07 17.28
C PHE A 53 13.82 0.85 17.89
N LYS A 54 13.76 2.20 17.87
CA LYS A 54 14.79 3.02 18.51
C LYS A 54 14.84 2.82 20.03
N TYR A 55 13.72 2.49 20.66
CA TYR A 55 13.64 2.20 22.09
C TYR A 55 13.94 0.73 22.43
N ASP A 56 13.49 -0.22 21.60
CA ASP A 56 13.70 -1.66 21.78
C ASP A 56 14.20 -2.33 20.49
N LYS A 57 15.52 -2.28 20.29
CA LYS A 57 16.19 -2.84 19.09
C LYS A 57 16.14 -4.37 19.04
N SER A 58 16.02 -5.01 20.19
CA SER A 58 15.98 -6.48 20.32
C SER A 58 14.75 -7.11 19.66
N ASN A 59 13.66 -6.35 19.51
CA ASN A 59 12.36 -6.88 19.11
C ASN A 59 11.98 -6.56 17.67
N LYS A 60 12.97 -6.30 16.79
CA LYS A 60 12.75 -5.87 15.40
C LYS A 60 11.73 -6.73 14.63
N LYS A 61 11.76 -8.06 14.81
CA LYS A 61 10.83 -8.99 14.12
C LYS A 61 9.37 -8.79 14.57
N ARG A 62 9.12 -8.61 15.87
CA ARG A 62 7.77 -8.35 16.40
C ARG A 62 7.25 -7.00 15.93
N ILE A 63 8.10 -5.97 15.99
CA ILE A 63 7.76 -4.61 15.55
C ILE A 63 7.40 -4.61 14.06
N TYR A 64 8.19 -5.31 13.24
CA TYR A 64 7.92 -5.48 11.83
C TYR A 64 6.59 -6.18 11.58
N GLN A 65 6.34 -7.34 12.20
CA GLN A 65 5.10 -8.11 11.98
C GLN A 65 3.86 -7.30 12.36
N LYS A 66 3.90 -6.63 13.51
CA LYS A 66 2.82 -5.77 13.97
C LYS A 66 2.53 -4.66 12.96
N ALA A 67 3.56 -3.91 12.56
CA ALA A 67 3.42 -2.81 11.62
C ALA A 67 2.99 -3.29 10.22
N TYR A 68 3.52 -4.41 9.75
CA TYR A 68 3.14 -5.02 8.48
C TYR A 68 1.66 -5.40 8.45
N TRP A 69 1.16 -6.08 9.48
CA TRP A 69 -0.25 -6.45 9.57
C TRP A 69 -1.17 -5.24 9.72
N GLU A 70 -0.72 -4.20 10.42
CA GLU A 70 -1.47 -2.95 10.54
C GLU A 70 -1.59 -2.24 9.18
N ILE A 71 -0.49 -2.13 8.41
CA ILE A 71 -0.52 -1.61 7.04
C ILE A 71 -1.41 -2.48 6.16
N HIS A 72 -1.29 -3.81 6.23
CA HIS A 72 -2.09 -4.75 5.45
C HIS A 72 -3.59 -4.62 5.75
N SER A 73 -3.96 -4.45 7.02
CA SER A 73 -5.36 -4.23 7.41
C SER A 73 -5.91 -2.92 6.84
N LYS A 74 -5.10 -1.85 6.84
CA LYS A 74 -5.51 -0.53 6.33
C LYS A 74 -5.54 -0.44 4.80
N LEU A 75 -4.60 -1.08 4.11
CA LEU A 75 -4.45 -1.02 2.65
C LEU A 75 -5.16 -2.17 1.92
N GLY A 76 -5.26 -3.35 2.55
CA GLY A 76 -5.64 -4.60 1.88
C GLY A 76 -7.03 -5.15 2.22
N MET A 77 -7.63 -4.81 3.38
CA MET A 77 -8.96 -5.32 3.77
C MET A 77 -10.10 -4.29 3.66
N GLY A 78 -9.80 -3.01 3.43
CA GLY A 78 -10.79 -1.93 3.57
C GLY A 78 -11.44 -1.42 2.29
N SER A 79 -10.94 -1.77 1.11
CA SER A 79 -11.43 -1.23 -0.16
C SER A 79 -11.94 -2.35 -1.06
N ILE A 80 -13.20 -2.22 -1.48
CA ILE A 80 -13.75 -2.90 -2.66
C ILE A 80 -13.92 -1.77 -3.67
N GLY A 81 -13.16 -1.79 -4.76
CA GLY A 81 -13.13 -0.70 -5.75
C GLY A 81 -11.75 -0.47 -6.37
N PRO A 82 -11.62 0.46 -7.32
CA PRO A 82 -10.42 0.61 -8.16
C PRO A 82 -9.14 1.03 -7.40
N ALA A 83 -9.29 1.66 -6.23
CA ALA A 83 -8.16 1.94 -5.33
C ALA A 83 -7.50 0.66 -4.77
N THR A 84 -8.23 -0.45 -4.67
CA THR A 84 -7.74 -1.74 -4.16
C THR A 84 -6.73 -2.39 -5.10
N ALA A 85 -6.99 -2.32 -6.41
CA ALA A 85 -6.07 -2.81 -7.43
C ALA A 85 -4.75 -2.00 -7.43
N ALA A 86 -4.84 -0.69 -7.17
CA ALA A 86 -3.69 0.19 -7.06
C ALA A 86 -2.98 0.12 -5.69
N ALA A 87 -3.63 -0.42 -4.66
CA ALA A 87 -3.04 -0.58 -3.32
C ALA A 87 -1.99 -1.70 -3.24
N GLY A 88 -1.98 -2.66 -4.18
CA GLY A 88 -1.00 -3.74 -4.23
C GLY A 88 0.45 -3.24 -4.38
N PRO A 89 0.77 -2.45 -5.41
CA PRO A 89 2.09 -1.82 -5.57
C PRO A 89 2.49 -0.94 -4.37
N LEU A 90 1.52 -0.21 -3.79
CA LEU A 90 1.74 0.60 -2.60
C LEU A 90 2.13 -0.29 -1.40
N MET A 91 1.41 -1.39 -1.18
CA MET A 91 1.68 -2.34 -0.10
C MET A 91 3.09 -2.93 -0.21
N GLU A 92 3.51 -3.34 -1.40
CA GLU A 92 4.87 -3.88 -1.61
C GLU A 92 5.94 -2.81 -1.36
N SER A 93 5.72 -1.57 -1.84
CA SER A 93 6.62 -0.44 -1.55
C SER A 93 6.76 -0.17 -0.05
N LYS A 94 5.64 -0.15 0.70
CA LYS A 94 5.66 0.11 2.15
C LYS A 94 6.25 -1.06 2.94
N LYS A 95 6.02 -2.31 2.52
CA LYS A 95 6.67 -3.50 3.08
C LYS A 95 8.20 -3.41 2.95
N GLN A 96 8.71 -3.05 1.77
CA GLN A 96 10.16 -2.89 1.54
C GLN A 96 10.74 -1.74 2.38
N LYS A 97 10.03 -0.61 2.43
CA LYS A 97 10.44 0.54 3.27
C LYS A 97 10.48 0.17 4.75
N LEU A 98 9.46 -0.52 5.26
CA LEU A 98 9.41 -0.99 6.65
C LEU A 98 10.57 -1.94 6.96
N ALA A 99 10.84 -2.92 6.10
CA ALA A 99 11.96 -3.85 6.27
C ALA A 99 13.30 -3.11 6.32
N LYS A 100 13.52 -2.15 5.42
CA LYS A 100 14.74 -1.33 5.38
C LYS A 100 14.92 -0.49 6.64
N VAL A 101 13.85 0.16 7.11
CA VAL A 101 13.89 1.04 8.29
C VAL A 101 14.13 0.26 9.59
N LEU A 102 13.70 -1.01 9.65
CA LEU A 102 13.86 -1.90 10.79
C LEU A 102 15.08 -2.84 10.68
N GLU A 103 15.93 -2.66 9.67
CA GLU A 103 17.12 -3.49 9.44
C GLU A 103 16.79 -4.99 9.42
N ILE A 104 15.67 -5.32 8.78
CA ILE A 104 15.25 -6.70 8.56
C ILE A 104 15.81 -7.16 7.23
N GLU A 105 16.65 -8.19 7.26
CA GLU A 105 17.10 -8.85 6.04
C GLU A 105 15.99 -9.76 5.52
N SER A 106 15.89 -9.97 4.21
CA SER A 106 14.87 -10.85 3.63
C SER A 106 14.90 -12.28 4.19
N LYS A 107 16.03 -12.70 4.77
CA LYS A 107 16.19 -14.00 5.46
C LYS A 107 15.48 -14.07 6.81
N ASP A 108 15.26 -12.94 7.47
CA ASP A 108 14.57 -12.86 8.78
C ASP A 108 13.03 -12.97 8.64
N LEU A 109 12.52 -12.88 7.41
CA LEU A 109 11.09 -12.89 7.05
C LEU A 109 10.53 -14.29 6.76
N LEU A 110 11.37 -15.32 6.78
CA LEU A 110 10.99 -16.73 6.69
C LEU A 110 10.66 -17.33 8.07
#